data_AF-A0A374P0W3-F1
#
_entry.id   AF-A0A374P0W3-F1
#
_cell.length_a   1.000
_cell.length_b   1.000
_cell.length_c   1.000
_cell.angle_alpha   90.00
_cell.angle_beta   90.00
_cell.angle_gamma   90.00
#
_symmetry.space_group_name_H-M   'P 1'
#
loop_
_entity.id
_entity.type
_entity.pdbx_description
1 polymer ?
#
loop_
_entity_poly.entity_id
_entity_poly.type
_entity_poly.pdbx_seq_one_letter_code
_entity_poly.pdbx_strand_id
1 'polypeptide(L)'
;MPILLAEVLNFQGSTHLIGVGSLSKKLIAFCVGASPIENPEIELTLPKNFSEEELKVVRWFYCPGGLDYEKMPIASKTMMKMLVKALKARKNKTEDDMEQIRMMSSSYDISDIKYIEPIINYLNGAE
;
A
#
# COMPACT_ATOMS: atom_id res chain seq x y z
N MET A 1 -19.67 6.38 -15.90
CA MET A 1 -18.64 7.21 -15.23
C MET A 1 -17.28 6.72 -15.67
N PRO A 2 -16.45 7.50 -16.41
CA PRO A 2 -15.08 7.09 -16.66
C PRO A 2 -14.28 7.32 -15.37
N ILE A 3 -13.88 6.20 -14.77
CA ILE A 3 -13.01 6.11 -13.60
C ILE A 3 -11.58 6.35 -14.10
N LEU A 4 -10.88 7.30 -13.50
CA LEU A 4 -9.45 7.47 -13.74
C LEU A 4 -8.73 6.62 -12.70
N LEU A 5 -8.24 5.44 -13.10
CA LEU A 5 -7.39 4.60 -12.27
C LEU A 5 -5.99 5.23 -12.25
N ALA A 6 -5.57 5.75 -11.12
CA ALA A 6 -4.16 6.04 -10.88
C ALA A 6 -3.53 4.79 -10.27
N GLU A 7 -2.69 4.11 -11.04
CA GLU A 7 -1.86 3.00 -10.56
C GLU A 7 -0.72 3.59 -9.72
N VAL A 8 -0.77 3.43 -8.39
CA VAL A 8 0.34 3.80 -7.50
C VAL A 8 1.40 2.71 -7.61
N LEU A 9 2.30 2.84 -8.59
CA LEU A 9 3.47 2.00 -8.72
C LEU A 9 4.42 2.25 -7.56
N ASN A 10 4.54 1.28 -6.66
CA ASN A 10 5.53 1.29 -5.58
C ASN A 10 6.78 0.49 -5.97
N PHE A 11 7.81 1.17 -6.45
CA PHE A 11 9.21 0.97 -6.03
C PHE A 11 10.04 2.14 -6.57
N GLN A 12 10.76 2.86 -5.69
CA GLN A 12 11.61 4.03 -5.97
C GLN A 12 10.90 5.38 -6.03
N GLY A 13 10.66 5.98 -4.84
CA GLY A 13 10.94 7.40 -4.59
C GLY A 13 10.32 8.48 -5.48
N SER A 14 9.28 8.21 -6.26
CA SER A 14 8.58 9.23 -7.04
C SER A 14 7.13 8.82 -7.24
N THR A 15 6.22 9.37 -6.42
CA THR A 15 4.79 9.31 -6.69
C THR A 15 4.52 10.28 -7.85
N HIS A 16 4.23 9.76 -9.03
CA HIS A 16 3.70 10.56 -10.12
C HIS A 16 2.20 10.32 -10.23
N LEU A 17 1.41 11.31 -9.81
CA LEU A 17 -0.02 11.34 -10.03
C LEU A 17 -0.27 11.55 -11.53
N ILE A 18 -0.66 10.51 -12.28
CA ILE A 18 -1.11 10.65 -13.67
C ILE A 18 -2.63 10.71 -13.67
N GLY A 19 -3.17 11.93 -13.72
CA GLY A 19 -4.59 12.09 -13.99
C GLY A 19 -5.13 13.52 -13.93
N VAL A 20 -5.37 14.13 -15.10
CA VAL A 20 -6.11 15.40 -15.23
C VAL A 20 -7.57 15.08 -15.53
N GLY A 21 -8.46 15.36 -14.57
CA GLY A 21 -9.92 15.27 -14.71
C GLY A 21 -10.60 16.60 -14.38
N SER A 22 -11.69 16.95 -15.08
CA SER A 22 -12.39 18.21 -14.86
C SER A 22 -12.92 18.35 -13.43
N LEU A 23 -13.04 19.59 -12.95
CA LEU A 23 -13.39 20.05 -11.59
C LEU A 23 -14.65 19.44 -10.91
N SER A 24 -15.40 18.57 -11.59
CA SER A 24 -16.66 17.98 -11.12
C SER A 24 -16.60 16.48 -10.82
N LYS A 25 -15.41 15.86 -10.78
CA LYS A 25 -15.25 14.43 -10.52
C LYS A 25 -14.60 14.18 -9.15
N LYS A 26 -15.10 13.17 -8.42
CA LYS A 26 -14.45 12.64 -7.21
C LYS A 26 -13.13 11.98 -7.62
N LEU A 27 -12.02 12.42 -7.01
CA LEU A 27 -10.70 11.82 -7.22
C LEU A 27 -10.36 10.91 -6.03
N ILE A 28 -10.03 9.66 -6.33
CA ILE A 28 -9.64 8.68 -5.32
C ILE A 28 -8.26 8.10 -5.62
N ALA A 29 -7.54 7.73 -4.57
CA ALA A 29 -6.35 6.90 -4.65
C ALA A 29 -6.63 5.56 -3.95
N PHE A 30 -6.48 4.45 -4.69
CA PHE A 30 -6.52 3.10 -4.14
C PHE A 30 -5.10 2.60 -3.99
N CYS A 31 -4.65 2.47 -2.74
CA CYS A 31 -3.28 2.14 -2.40
C CYS A 31 -3.21 0.70 -1.90
N VAL A 32 -2.34 -0.11 -2.51
CA VAL A 32 -2.10 -1.49 -2.09
C VAL A 32 -0.72 -1.62 -1.47
N GLY A 33 -0.61 -2.41 -0.40
CA GLY A 33 0.67 -2.74 0.21
C GLY A 33 0.62 -4.07 0.94
N ALA A 34 1.76 -4.51 1.45
CA ALA A 34 1.89 -5.82 2.08
C ALA A 34 1.60 -5.81 3.61
N SER A 35 1.24 -4.65 4.17
CA SER A 35 0.95 -4.51 5.60
C SER A 35 -0.50 -4.88 5.92
N PRO A 36 -0.78 -5.49 7.09
CA PRO A 36 -2.13 -5.59 7.62
C PRO A 36 -2.78 -4.21 7.80
N ILE A 37 -4.11 -4.13 7.67
CA ILE A 37 -4.86 -2.86 7.80
C ILE A 37 -4.70 -2.23 9.19
N GLU A 38 -4.43 -3.05 10.21
CA GLU A 38 -4.22 -2.65 11.59
C GLU A 38 -2.86 -1.98 11.82
N ASN A 39 -1.96 -2.01 10.83
CA ASN A 39 -0.64 -1.42 10.98
C ASN A 39 -0.74 0.12 11.06
N PRO A 40 -0.43 0.74 12.22
CA PRO A 40 -0.58 2.18 12.41
C PRO A 40 0.33 3.00 11.49
N GLU A 41 1.42 2.42 10.98
CA GLU A 41 2.31 3.10 10.03
C GLU A 41 1.61 3.45 8.72
N ILE A 42 0.52 2.78 8.35
CA ILE A 42 -0.24 3.10 7.13
C ILE A 42 -0.75 4.54 7.20
N GLU A 43 -1.44 4.90 8.28
CA GLU A 43 -1.96 6.26 8.49
C GLU A 43 -0.84 7.30 8.65
N LEU A 44 0.33 6.90 9.14
CA LEU A 44 1.46 7.80 9.37
C LEU A 44 2.34 8.04 8.13
N THR A 45 2.37 7.09 7.19
CA THR A 45 3.32 7.10 6.07
C THR A 45 2.64 7.24 4.73
N LEU A 46 1.44 6.65 4.55
CA LEU A 46 0.76 6.69 3.26
C LEU A 46 0.41 8.12 2.83
N PRO A 47 -0.09 9.02 3.72
CA PRO A 47 -0.37 10.41 3.34
C PRO A 47 0.87 11.19 2.87
N LYS A 48 2.08 10.79 3.30
CA LYS A 48 3.33 11.46 2.93
C LYS A 48 3.71 11.24 1.45
N ASN A 49 3.02 10.34 0.75
CA ASN A 49 3.20 10.15 -0.69
C ASN A 49 2.47 11.23 -1.52
N PHE A 50 1.69 12.09 -0.87
CA PHE A 50 0.90 13.15 -1.51
C PHE A 50 1.39 14.53 -1.05
N SER A 51 1.24 15.53 -1.91
CA SER A 51 1.40 16.94 -1.54
C SER A 51 0.22 17.44 -0.69
N GLU A 52 0.39 18.56 0.00
CA GLU A 52 -0.70 19.21 0.74
C GLU A 52 -1.87 19.60 -0.17
N GLU A 53 -1.59 19.98 -1.42
CA GLU A 53 -2.59 20.29 -2.45
C GLU A 53 -3.35 19.04 -2.90
N GLU A 54 -2.63 17.93 -3.08
CA GLU A 54 -3.23 16.65 -3.47
C GLU A 54 -4.14 16.12 -2.36
N LEU A 55 -3.72 16.20 -1.09
CA LEU A 55 -4.54 15.78 0.05
C LEU A 55 -5.85 16.57 0.21
N LYS A 56 -5.96 17.77 -0.39
CA LYS A 56 -7.20 18.56 -0.39
C LYS A 56 -8.24 18.01 -1.37
N VAL A 57 -7.82 17.26 -2.39
CA VAL A 57 -8.69 16.83 -3.50
C VAL A 57 -8.76 15.32 -3.69
N VAL A 58 -7.74 14.59 -3.23
CA VAL A 58 -7.65 13.12 -3.31
C VAL A 58 -8.16 12.50 -2.02
N ARG A 59 -9.19 11.65 -2.11
CA ARG A 59 -9.50 10.71 -1.04
C ARG A 59 -8.71 9.42 -1.25
N TRP A 60 -7.80 9.08 -0.35
CA TRP A 60 -7.04 7.84 -0.44
C TRP A 60 -7.68 6.73 0.41
N PHE A 61 -7.45 5.49 0.00
CA PHE A 61 -7.89 4.27 0.66
C PHE A 61 -6.75 3.25 0.63
N TYR A 62 -6.53 2.56 1.73
CA TYR A 62 -5.57 1.46 1.79
C TYR A 62 -6.28 0.11 1.69
N CYS A 63 -5.74 -0.78 0.87
CA CYS A 63 -6.22 -2.15 0.75
C CYS A 63 -5.04 -3.09 0.92
N PRO A 64 -5.03 -3.91 1.98
CA PRO A 64 -4.02 -4.94 2.17
C PRO A 64 -3.93 -5.84 0.93
N GLY A 65 -2.71 -6.15 0.55
CA GLY A 65 -2.35 -7.06 -0.53
C GLY A 65 -1.47 -8.17 0.00
N GLY A 66 -0.30 -8.37 -0.59
CA GLY A 66 0.58 -9.45 -0.16
C GLY A 66 1.98 -9.41 -0.77
N LEU A 67 2.71 -10.50 -0.56
CA LEU A 67 4.05 -10.73 -1.08
C LEU A 67 4.07 -12.04 -1.85
N ASP A 68 4.36 -11.99 -3.15
CA ASP A 68 4.41 -13.16 -4.02
C ASP A 68 5.85 -13.39 -4.51
N TYR A 69 6.56 -14.32 -3.88
CA TYR A 69 7.95 -14.64 -4.16
C TYR A 69 8.10 -15.52 -5.39
N GLU A 70 7.03 -16.19 -5.81
CA GLU A 70 6.95 -17.04 -6.99
C GLU A 70 6.95 -16.18 -8.25
N LYS A 71 6.25 -15.04 -8.21
CA LYS A 71 6.20 -14.05 -9.29
C LYS A 71 7.27 -12.96 -9.19
N MET A 72 7.98 -12.87 -8.06
CA MET A 72 9.03 -11.87 -7.85
C MET A 72 10.28 -12.14 -8.70
N PRO A 73 10.85 -11.12 -9.38
CA PRO A 73 12.14 -11.24 -10.05
C PRO A 73 13.25 -11.71 -9.10
N ILE A 74 14.19 -12.51 -9.62
CA ILE A 74 15.25 -13.15 -8.81
C ILE A 74 16.08 -12.12 -8.02
N ALA A 75 16.39 -10.98 -8.63
CA ALA A 75 17.15 -9.91 -7.97
C ALA A 75 16.38 -9.34 -6.76
N SER A 76 15.10 -8.98 -6.93
CA SER A 76 14.25 -8.48 -5.85
C SER A 76 14.03 -9.54 -4.76
N LYS A 77 13.83 -10.81 -5.15
CA LYS A 77 13.71 -11.94 -4.21
C LYS A 77 14.97 -12.12 -3.37
N THR A 78 16.13 -11.94 -3.98
CA THR A 78 17.42 -12.00 -3.28
C THR A 78 17.58 -10.84 -2.31
N MET A 79 17.21 -9.61 -2.72
CA MET A 79 17.23 -8.44 -1.86
C MET A 79 16.31 -8.61 -0.64
N MET A 80 15.09 -9.11 -0.83
CA MET A 80 14.17 -9.41 0.26
C MET A 80 14.74 -10.45 1.24
N LYS A 81 15.35 -11.53 0.73
CA LYS A 81 16.03 -12.52 1.58
C LYS A 81 17.17 -11.91 2.41
N MET A 82 17.95 -11.00 1.81
CA MET A 82 19.01 -10.28 2.53
C MET A 82 18.43 -9.38 3.62
N LEU A 83 17.35 -8.66 3.32
CA LEU A 83 16.64 -7.82 4.29
C LEU A 83 16.12 -8.65 5.47
N VAL A 84 15.41 -9.75 5.20
CA VAL A 84 14.93 -10.67 6.25
C VAL A 84 16.09 -11.21 7.09
N LYS A 85 17.22 -11.57 6.46
CA LYS A 85 18.42 -12.02 7.18
C LYS A 85 19.00 -10.93 8.09
N ALA A 86 19.06 -9.69 7.61
CA ALA A 86 19.53 -8.55 8.39
C ALA A 86 18.61 -8.25 9.59
N LEU A 87 17.29 -8.29 9.38
CA LEU A 87 16.29 -8.16 10.45
C LEU A 87 16.46 -9.28 11.50
N LYS A 88 16.63 -10.53 11.07
CA LYS A 88 16.88 -11.68 11.96
C LYS A 88 18.17 -11.55 12.78
N ALA A 89 19.17 -10.81 12.31
CA ALA A 89 20.44 -10.62 13.02
C ALA A 89 20.39 -9.53 14.11
N ARG A 90 19.35 -8.70 14.18
CA ARG A 90 19.23 -7.64 15.21
C ARG A 90 19.15 -8.26 16.62
N LYS A 91 19.85 -7.67 17.61
CA LYS A 91 19.91 -8.24 18.98
C LYS A 91 18.62 -8.05 19.78
N ASN A 92 18.01 -6.86 19.68
CA ASN A 92 16.81 -6.49 20.46
C ASN A 92 15.62 -6.41 19.50
N LYS A 93 14.92 -7.52 19.30
CA LYS A 93 13.73 -7.57 18.43
C LYS A 93 12.47 -7.43 19.29
N THR A 94 11.56 -6.56 18.88
CA THR A 94 10.21 -6.47 19.46
C THR A 94 9.30 -7.58 18.92
N GLU A 95 8.09 -7.72 19.46
CA GLU A 95 7.07 -8.59 18.88
C GLU A 95 6.71 -8.17 17.45
N ASP A 96 6.63 -6.86 17.19
CA ASP A 96 6.40 -6.31 15.85
C ASP A 96 7.52 -6.66 14.88
N ASP A 97 8.80 -6.55 15.31
CA ASP A 97 9.94 -6.99 14.49
C ASP A 97 9.80 -8.48 14.13
N MET A 98 9.39 -9.31 15.09
CA MET A 98 9.22 -10.74 14.87
C MET A 98 8.06 -11.04 13.93
N GLU A 99 6.96 -10.29 14.02
CA GLU A 99 5.81 -10.43 13.11
C GLU A 99 6.17 -9.99 11.69
N GLN A 100 6.83 -8.85 11.52
CA GLN A 100 7.32 -8.40 10.23
C GLN A 100 8.27 -9.43 9.60
N ILE A 101 9.20 -9.99 10.38
CA ILE A 101 10.09 -11.05 9.93
C ILE A 101 9.30 -12.30 9.50
N ARG A 102 8.27 -12.71 10.26
CA ARG A 102 7.42 -13.86 9.93
C ARG A 102 6.71 -13.63 8.60
N MET A 103 5.98 -12.53 8.48
CA MET A 103 5.23 -12.16 7.27
C MET A 103 6.16 -12.09 6.05
N MET A 104 7.31 -11.42 6.16
CA MET A 104 8.27 -11.29 5.06
C MET A 104 9.04 -12.59 4.75
N SER A 105 9.00 -13.62 5.60
CA SER A 105 9.77 -14.86 5.37
C SER A 105 9.12 -15.81 4.36
N SER A 106 7.85 -15.60 4.01
CA SER A 106 7.12 -16.44 3.06
C SER A 106 6.23 -15.59 2.17
N SER A 107 5.65 -16.22 1.16
CA SER A 107 4.57 -15.61 0.41
C SER A 107 3.27 -15.64 1.17
N TYR A 108 2.47 -14.60 0.98
CA TYR A 108 1.16 -14.43 1.58
C TYR A 108 0.32 -13.47 0.76
N ASP A 109 -0.99 -13.56 0.93
CA ASP A 109 -1.97 -12.65 0.39
C ASP A 109 -3.03 -12.43 1.47
N ILE A 110 -3.15 -11.19 1.94
CA ILE A 110 -4.14 -10.75 2.92
C ILE A 110 -5.16 -9.81 2.28
N SER A 111 -5.24 -9.80 0.95
CA SER A 111 -6.29 -9.08 0.25
C SER A 111 -7.66 -9.66 0.55
N ASP A 112 -8.63 -8.77 0.65
CA ASP A 112 -10.02 -9.10 0.92
C ASP A 112 -10.90 -8.05 0.24
N ILE A 113 -11.96 -8.50 -0.43
CA ILE A 113 -12.88 -7.63 -1.14
C ILE A 113 -13.56 -6.62 -0.22
N LYS A 114 -13.68 -6.92 1.08
CA LYS A 114 -14.25 -6.00 2.07
C LYS A 114 -13.53 -4.65 2.11
N TYR A 115 -12.23 -4.61 1.78
CA TYR A 115 -11.45 -3.37 1.79
C TYR A 115 -11.79 -2.44 0.62
N ILE A 116 -12.47 -2.94 -0.40
CA ILE A 116 -13.00 -2.12 -1.52
C ILE A 116 -14.34 -1.47 -1.14
N GLU A 117 -15.08 -2.01 -0.17
CA GLU A 117 -16.41 -1.48 0.21
C GLU A 117 -16.40 0.01 0.60
N PRO A 118 -15.44 0.53 1.40
CA PRO A 118 -15.38 1.95 1.72
C PRO A 118 -15.23 2.85 0.48
N ILE A 119 -14.56 2.35 -0.55
CA ILE A 119 -14.36 3.05 -1.81
C ILE A 119 -15.67 3.15 -2.57
N ILE A 120 -16.40 2.03 -2.66
CA ILE A 120 -17.70 1.96 -3.34
C ILE A 120 -18.70 2.89 -2.64
N ASN A 121 -18.74 2.86 -1.30
CA ASN A 121 -19.62 3.72 -0.50
C ASN A 121 -19.31 5.19 -0.74
N TYR A 122 -18.04 5.58 -0.70
CA TYR A 122 -17.59 6.94 -1.00
C TYR A 122 -17.98 7.39 -2.42
N LEU A 123 -17.80 6.52 -3.42
CA LEU A 123 -18.16 6.83 -4.80
C LEU A 123 -19.67 7.02 -4.95
N ASN A 124 -20.48 6.17 -4.32
CA ASN A 124 -21.95 6.23 -4.33
C ASN A 124 -22.53 7.40 -3.50
N GLY A 125 -21.72 8.07 -2.67
CA GLY A 125 -22.21 9.14 -1.79
C GLY A 125 -23.03 8.61 -0.60
N ALA A 126 -22.85 7.33 -0.27
CA ALA A 126 -23.31 6.76 0.97
C ALA A 126 -22.18 6.97 1.99
N GLU A 127 -22.15 8.15 2.62
CA GLU A 127 -21.31 8.38 3.81
C GLU A 127 -21.97 7.76 5.05
#